data_AF-A0A2G1BSE3-F1
#
_entry.id   AF-A0A2G1BSE3-F1
#
_cell.length_a   1.000
_cell.length_b   1.000
_cell.length_c   1.000
_cell.angle_alpha   90.00
_cell.angle_beta   90.00
_cell.angle_gamma   90.00
#
_symmetry.space_group_name_H-M   'P 1'
#
loop_
_entity.id
_entity.type
_entity.pdbx_description
1 polymer ?
#
loop_
_entity_poly.entity_id
_entity_poly.type
_entity_poly.pdbx_seq_one_letter_code
_entity_poly.pdbx_strand_id
1 'polypeptide(L)' 'MDVFISKLRKKLKHNENIQIVNVKGYGYKLIC' A
#
# COMPACT_ATOMS: atom_id res chain seq x y z
N MET A 1 2.04 -0.91 12.46
CA MET A 1 2.71 -1.09 11.15
C MET A 1 2.23 -0.08 10.10
N ASP A 2 1.33 0.84 10.44
CA ASP A 2 0.77 1.84 9.52
C ASP A 2 1.76 2.90 9.03
N VAL A 3 2.81 3.17 9.79
CA VAL A 3 3.82 4.16 9.43
C VAL A 3 4.62 3.74 8.20
N PHE A 4 4.84 2.42 8.03
CA PHE A 4 5.55 1.86 6.89
C PHE A 4 4.69 1.94 5.63
N ILE A 5 3.42 1.54 5.73
CA ILE A 5 2.43 1.66 4.64
C ILE A 5 2.22 3.13 4.25
N SER A 6 2.17 4.04 5.23
CA SER A 6 2.03 5.48 4.98
C SER A 6 3.23 6.07 4.26
N LYS A 7 4.46 5.68 4.62
CA LYS A 7 5.69 6.07 3.91
C LYS A 7 5.74 5.47 2.50
N LEU A 8 5.33 4.22 2.35
CA LEU A 8 5.26 3.53 1.06
C LEU A 8 4.25 4.19 0.12
N ARG A 9 3.05 4.54 0.62
CA ARG A 9 2.03 5.29 -0.12
C ARG A 9 2.53 6.67 -0.56
N LYS A 10 3.30 7.37 0.27
CA LYS A 10 3.90 8.67 -0.10
C LYS A 10 4.91 8.54 -1.24
N LYS A 11 5.70 7.47 -1.28
CA LYS A 11 6.63 7.18 -2.39
C LYS A 11 5.90 6.76 -3.67
N LEU A 12 4.86 5.95 -3.56
CA LEU A 12 4.06 5.45 -4.69
C LEU A 12 3.05 6.48 -5.22
N LYS A 13 2.86 7.59 -4.53
CA LYS A 13 1.88 8.66 -4.86
C LYS A 13 2.08 9.29 -6.24
N HIS A 14 3.24 9.10 -6.87
CA HIS A 14 3.48 9.50 -8.25
C HIS A 14 2.66 8.66 -9.25
N ASN A 15 2.18 7.48 -8.83
CA ASN A 15 1.36 6.56 -9.60
C ASN A 15 0.04 6.35 -8.84
N GLU A 16 -0.98 7.15 -9.15
CA GLU A 16 -2.31 7.12 -8.51
C GLU A 16 -3.06 5.79 -8.64
N ASN A 17 -2.60 4.93 -9.55
CA ASN A 17 -3.17 3.59 -9.78
C ASN A 17 -2.80 2.59 -8.67
N ILE A 18 -1.70 2.80 -7.94
CA ILE A 18 -1.22 1.80 -6.97
C ILE A 18 -1.97 1.92 -5.64
N GLN A 19 -2.87 0.97 -5.39
CA GLN A 19 -3.59 0.81 -4.13
C GLN A 19 -3.02 -0.33 -3.30
N ILE A 20 -2.84 -0.09 -1.99
CA ILE A 20 -2.41 -1.11 -1.03
C ILE A 20 -3.64 -1.54 -0.25
N VAL A 21 -4.02 -2.81 -0.38
CA VAL A 21 -5.15 -3.40 0.35
C VAL A 21 -4.63 -4.39 1.38
N ASN A 22 -5.12 -4.26 2.61
CA ASN A 22 -4.80 -5.21 3.67
C ASN A 22 -5.73 -6.42 3.58
N VAL A 23 -5.18 -7.58 3.23
CA VAL A 23 -5.90 -8.86 3.13
C VAL A 23 -5.65 -9.65 4.42
N LYS A 24 -6.69 -9.73 5.26
CA LYS A 24 -6.62 -10.43 6.54
C LYS A 24 -6.30 -11.92 6.32
N GLY A 25 -5.24 -12.41 6.97
CA GLY A 25 -4.76 -13.80 6.84
C GLY A 25 -3.69 -14.03 5.77
N TYR A 26 -3.39 -13.02 4.93
CA TYR A 26 -2.35 -13.12 3.89
C TYR A 26 -1.31 -11.98 3.96
N GLY A 27 -1.71 -10.79 4.41
CA GLY A 27 -0.83 -9.62 4.50
C GLY A 27 -1.31 -8.48 3.59
N TYR A 28 -0.38 -7.75 3.00
CA TYR A 28 -0.70 -6.60 2.15
C TYR A 28 -0.63 -6.97 0.67
N LYS A 29 -1.69 -6.68 -0.08
CA LYS A 29 -1.75 -6.84 -1.52
C LYS A 29 -1.60 -5.49 -2.20
N LEU A 30 -0.68 -5.41 -3.16
CA LEU A 30 -0.56 -4.28 -4.07
C LEU A 30 -1.47 -4.55 -5.28
N ILE A 31 -2.28 -3.56 -5.62
CA ILE A 31 -3.14 -3.54 -6.81
C ILE A 31 -2.74 -2.30 -7.60
N CYS A 32 -2.59 -2.44 -8.91
CA CYS A 32 -2.34 -1.34 -9.83
C CYS A 32 -3.65 -0.95 -10.50
#